data_AF-A0A523V0L2-F1
#
_entry.id   AF-A0A523V0L2-F1
#
_cell.length_a   1.000
_cell.length_b   1.000
_cell.length_c   1.000
_cell.angle_alpha   90.00
_cell.angle_beta   90.00
_cell.angle_gamma   90.00
#
_symmetry.space_group_name_H-M   'P 1'
#
loop_
_entity.id
_entity.type
_entity.pdbx_description
1 polymer ?
#
loop_
_entity_poly.entity_id
_entity_poly.type
_entity_poly.pdbx_seq_one_letter_code
_entity_poly.pdbx_strand_id
1 'polypeptide(L)'
;NCPKSLVNGGCGGSDKGKCETDPEKDCVWILIYERLKNIKRLENLRKIYSPRDHNLMLAPAQRKKSIFWALETVEEKEKEAISEERRLSTL
;
A
#
# COMPACT_ATOMS: atom_id res chain seq x y z
N ASN A 1 -7.95 6.42 -13.22
CA ASN A 1 -8.11 4.95 -13.32
C ASN A 1 -7.25 4.47 -14.51
N CYS A 2 -6.31 3.54 -14.32
CA CYS A 2 -5.41 3.07 -15.39
C CYS A 2 -5.94 1.75 -15.98
N PRO A 3 -6.13 1.62 -17.30
CA PRO A 3 -6.72 0.41 -17.91
C PRO A 3 -5.88 -0.84 -17.70
N LYS A 4 -4.57 -0.71 -17.56
CA LYS A 4 -3.64 -1.83 -17.37
C LYS A 4 -3.55 -2.30 -15.91
N SER A 5 -4.11 -1.56 -14.94
CA SER A 5 -4.11 -1.89 -13.50
C SER A 5 -2.76 -2.38 -12.93
N LEU A 6 -1.65 -1.95 -13.54
CA LEU A 6 -0.29 -2.35 -13.15
C LEU A 6 0.09 -1.65 -11.84
N VAL A 7 0.49 -2.45 -10.86
CA VAL A 7 0.84 -1.98 -9.51
C VAL A 7 2.33 -1.73 -9.37
N ASN A 8 3.15 -2.53 -10.06
CA ASN A 8 4.60 -2.51 -9.97
C ASN A 8 5.22 -2.06 -11.29
N GLY A 9 5.52 -0.78 -11.40
CA GLY A 9 6.27 -0.21 -12.52
C GLY A 9 5.41 0.34 -13.66
N GLY A 10 6.02 1.27 -14.39
CA GLY A 10 5.44 1.95 -15.55
C GLY A 10 4.90 0.97 -16.59
N CYS A 11 3.74 1.28 -17.18
CA CYS A 11 3.17 0.45 -18.24
C CYS A 11 3.80 0.68 -19.63
N GLY A 12 4.73 1.64 -19.76
CA GLY A 12 5.38 2.03 -21.02
C GLY A 12 4.50 2.75 -22.04
N GLY A 13 3.18 2.77 -21.82
CA GLY A 13 2.18 3.26 -22.76
C GLY A 13 1.77 4.71 -22.58
N SER A 14 2.73 5.61 -22.34
CA SER A 14 2.43 7.03 -22.23
C SER A 14 2.83 7.76 -23.50
N ASP A 15 1.91 8.52 -24.09
CA ASP A 15 2.20 9.43 -25.20
C ASP A 15 1.96 10.88 -24.78
N LYS A 16 3.01 11.70 -24.81
CA LYS A 16 2.97 13.15 -24.51
C LYS A 16 2.18 13.55 -23.25
N GLY A 17 2.19 12.75 -22.18
CA GLY A 17 1.41 13.04 -20.96
C GLY A 17 0.12 12.24 -20.82
N LYS A 18 -0.36 11.63 -21.90
CA LYS A 18 -1.64 10.93 -22.00
C LYS A 18 -1.47 9.42 -22.11
N CYS A 19 -2.57 8.67 -21.94
CA CYS A 19 -2.58 7.22 -22.03
C CYS A 19 -2.61 6.77 -23.50
N GLU A 20 -1.86 5.71 -23.85
CA GLU A 20 -1.85 5.12 -25.20
C GLU A 20 -3.25 4.67 -25.69
N THR A 21 -4.12 4.25 -24.76
CA THR A 21 -5.42 3.65 -25.10
C THR A 21 -6.51 4.70 -25.18
N ASP A 22 -6.34 5.83 -24.49
CA ASP A 22 -7.34 6.88 -24.37
C ASP A 22 -6.64 8.24 -24.26
N PRO A 23 -6.58 9.02 -25.37
CA PRO A 23 -5.89 10.30 -25.42
C PRO A 23 -6.47 11.38 -24.50
N GLU A 24 -7.74 11.25 -24.10
CA GLU A 24 -8.37 12.20 -23.18
C GLU A 24 -7.81 12.02 -21.76
N LYS A 25 -7.42 10.79 -21.40
CA LYS A 25 -6.99 10.43 -20.04
C LYS A 25 -5.52 10.73 -19.82
N ASP A 26 -5.23 11.41 -18.72
CA ASP A 26 -3.86 11.62 -18.25
C ASP A 26 -3.21 10.30 -17.83
N CYS A 27 -1.93 10.13 -18.18
CA CYS A 27 -1.19 8.96 -17.80
C CYS A 27 -0.85 8.99 -16.30
N VAL A 28 -1.38 8.02 -15.56
CA VAL A 28 -1.14 7.89 -14.11
C VAL A 28 0.35 7.83 -13.78
N TRP A 29 1.17 7.18 -14.60
CA TRP A 29 2.62 7.08 -14.35
C TRP A 29 3.37 8.40 -14.51
N ILE A 30 2.93 9.26 -15.42
CA ILE A 30 3.50 10.61 -15.57
C ILE A 30 3.14 11.46 -14.36
N LEU A 31 1.88 11.41 -13.91
CA LEU A 31 1.45 12.10 -12.70
C LEU A 31 2.22 11.63 -11.44
N ILE A 32 2.47 10.33 -11.31
CA ILE A 32 3.31 9.78 -10.24
C ILE A 32 4.74 10.32 -10.33
N TYR A 33 5.34 10.32 -11.52
CA TYR A 33 6.70 10.84 -11.73
C TYR A 33 6.80 12.32 -11.36
N GLU A 34 5.88 13.16 -11.84
CA GLU A 34 5.85 14.60 -11.54
C GLU A 34 5.69 14.84 -10.05
N ARG A 35 4.76 14.13 -9.39
CA ARG A 35 4.60 14.22 -7.94
C ARG A 35 5.86 13.81 -7.18
N LEU A 36 6.50 12.71 -7.58
CA LEU A 36 7.74 12.22 -6.96
C LEU A 36 8.92 13.17 -7.18
N LYS A 37 8.99 13.81 -8.35
CA LYS A 37 9.95 14.87 -8.66
C LYS A 37 9.74 16.07 -7.74
N ASN A 38 8.50 16.52 -7.55
CA ASN A 38 8.17 17.66 -6.70
C ASN A 38 8.55 17.43 -5.23
N ILE A 39 8.35 16.21 -4.72
CA ILE A 39 8.75 15.86 -3.35
C ILE A 39 10.20 15.35 -3.23
N LYS A 40 10.99 15.42 -4.31
CA LYS A 40 12.39 14.94 -4.39
C LYS A 40 12.59 13.47 -3.95
N ARG A 41 11.62 12.60 -4.25
CA ARG A 41 11.67 11.15 -3.94
C ARG A 41 11.72 10.27 -5.20
N LEU A 42 12.37 10.75 -6.26
CA LEU A 42 12.51 10.00 -7.52
C LEU A 42 13.26 8.67 -7.37
N GLU A 43 14.11 8.54 -6.36
CA GLU A 43 14.81 7.30 -6.03
C GLU A 43 13.86 6.12 -5.80
N ASN A 44 12.64 6.38 -5.33
CA ASN A 44 11.64 5.32 -5.12
C ASN A 44 11.23 4.63 -6.43
N LEU A 45 11.33 5.31 -7.58
CA LEU A 45 11.05 4.68 -8.89
C LEU A 45 12.16 3.74 -9.35
N ARG A 46 13.38 3.88 -8.80
CA ARG A 46 14.53 3.02 -9.13
C ARG A 46 14.58 1.75 -8.28
N LYS A 47 13.86 1.73 -7.15
CA LYS A 47 13.81 0.59 -6.26
C LYS A 47 12.99 -0.53 -6.88
N ILE A 48 13.56 -1.73 -6.92
CA ILE A 48 12.85 -2.94 -7.28
C ILE A 48 12.11 -3.41 -6.03
N TYR A 49 10.78 -3.35 -6.08
CA TYR A 49 9.93 -3.88 -5.02
C TYR A 49 9.63 -5.35 -5.30
N SER A 50 9.51 -6.15 -4.23
CA SER A 50 9.04 -7.52 -4.35
C SER A 50 7.61 -7.55 -4.93
N PRO A 51 7.21 -8.66 -5.57
CA PRO A 51 5.82 -8.88 -5.92
C PRO A 51 4.92 -8.66 -4.71
N ARG A 52 3.78 -8.01 -4.92
CA ARG A 52 2.82 -7.78 -3.84
C ARG A 52 2.31 -9.14 -3.35
N ASP A 53 2.48 -9.42 -2.06
CA ASP A 53 1.87 -10.61 -1.46
C ASP A 53 0.36 -10.37 -1.31
N HIS A 54 -0.42 -11.08 -2.12
CA HIS A 54 -1.87 -10.98 -2.11
C HIS A 54 -2.51 -11.70 -0.92
N ASN A 55 -1.80 -12.61 -0.24
CA ASN A 55 -2.32 -13.30 0.94
C ASN A 55 -2.50 -12.33 2.12
N LEU A 56 -1.68 -11.28 2.18
CA LEU A 56 -1.76 -10.23 3.20
C LEU A 56 -2.97 -9.30 3.03
N MET A 57 -3.65 -9.32 1.89
CA MET A 57 -4.90 -8.54 1.71
C MET A 57 -6.05 -9.13 2.54
N LEU A 58 -5.99 -10.42 2.82
CA LEU A 58 -6.96 -11.08 3.66
C LEU A 58 -6.46 -11.12 5.10
N ALA A 59 -7.36 -10.93 6.05
CA ALA A 59 -7.04 -11.23 7.44
C ALA A 59 -6.56 -12.69 7.54
N PRO A 60 -5.48 -12.97 8.29
CA PRO A 60 -5.03 -14.33 8.52
C PRO A 60 -6.18 -15.16 9.10
N ALA A 61 -6.25 -16.44 8.73
CA ALA A 61 -7.35 -17.32 9.09
C ALA A 61 -7.60 -17.37 10.60
N GLN A 62 -6.52 -17.29 11.41
CA GLN A 62 -6.61 -17.28 12.87
C GLN A 62 -7.37 -16.08 13.43
N ARG A 63 -7.43 -14.95 12.71
CA ARG A 63 -8.16 -13.75 13.14
C ARG A 63 -9.62 -13.80 12.75
N LYS A 64 -10.03 -14.56 11.73
CA LYS A 64 -11.42 -14.66 11.26
C LYS A 64 -12.30 -15.53 12.16
N LYS A 65 -12.14 -15.44 13.48
CA LYS A 65 -12.95 -16.19 14.46
C LYS A 65 -14.38 -15.65 14.55
N SER A 66 -14.53 -14.33 14.40
CA SER A 66 -15.83 -13.66 14.41
C SER A 66 -15.93 -12.66 13.25
N ILE A 67 -17.15 -12.20 12.99
CA ILE A 67 -17.44 -11.13 12.03
C ILE A 67 -16.74 -9.82 12.43
N PHE A 68 -16.54 -9.62 13.74
CA PHE A 68 -15.96 -8.41 14.33
C PHE A 68 -14.46 -8.52 14.60
N TRP A 69 -13.76 -9.44 13.93
CA TRP A 69 -12.32 -9.67 14.14
C TRP A 69 -11.46 -8.39 14.14
N ALA A 70 -11.82 -7.40 13.33
CA ALA A 70 -11.06 -6.16 13.21
C ALA A 70 -11.12 -5.30 14.49
N LEU A 71 -12.21 -5.36 15.26
CA LEU A 71 -12.37 -4.65 16.52
C LEU A 71 -11.74 -5.44 17.68
N GLU A 72 -12.02 -6.75 17.72
CA GLU A 72 -11.50 -7.65 18.76
C GLU A 72 -9.96 -7.66 18.80
N THR A 73 -9.32 -7.63 17.63
CA THR A 73 -7.84 -7.62 17.53
C THR A 73 -7.19 -6.31 17.98
N VAL A 74 -7.92 -5.19 17.94
CA VAL A 74 -7.43 -3.91 18.47
C VAL A 74 -7.47 -3.96 20.00
N GLU A 75 -8.58 -4.42 20.58
CA GLU A 75 -8.73 -4.56 22.03
C GLU A 75 -7.71 -5.53 22.65
N GLU A 76 -7.44 -6.67 22.00
CA GLU A 76 -6.43 -7.63 22.47
C GLU A 76 -5.02 -7.02 22.48
N LYS A 77 -4.64 -6.31 21.42
CA LYS A 77 -3.34 -5.64 21.32
C LYS A 77 -3.18 -4.51 22.33
N GLU A 78 -4.23 -3.73 22.56
CA GLU A 78 -4.22 -2.68 23.59
C GLU A 78 -4.04 -3.29 24.98
N LYS A 79 -4.73 -4.40 25.29
CA LYS A 79 -4.57 -5.10 26.57
C LYS A 79 -3.17 -5.70 26.74
N GLU A 80 -2.57 -6.25 25.68
CA GLU A 80 -1.18 -6.73 25.70
C GLU A 80 -0.20 -5.58 25.94
N ALA A 81 -0.33 -4.46 25.22
CA ALA A 81 0.52 -3.28 25.39
C ALA A 81 0.42 -2.70 26.82
N ILE A 82 -0.80 -2.57 27.36
CA ILE A 82 -1.03 -2.10 28.73
C ILE A 82 -0.45 -3.10 29.75
N SER A 83 -0.58 -4.41 29.50
CA SER A 83 0.01 -5.43 30.37
C SER A 83 1.53 -5.41 30.34
N GLU A 84 2.15 -5.17 29.18
CA GLU A 84 3.59 -5.11 29.00
C GLU A 84 4.17 -3.84 29.63
N GLU A 85 3.51 -2.70 29.43
CA GLU A 85 3.84 -1.44 30.09
C GLU A 85 3.71 -1.53 31.61
N ARG A 86 2.66 -2.20 32.12
CA ARG A 86 2.50 -2.46 33.55
C ARG A 86 3.62 -3.37 34.10
N ARG A 87 4.07 -4.38 33.34
CA ARG A 87 5.21 -5.24 33.73
C ARG A 87 6.52 -4.45 33.77
N LEU A 88 6.77 -3.59 32.78
CA LEU A 88 7.94 -2.72 32.72
C LEU A 88 7.94 -1.65 33.82
N SER A 89 6.76 -1.17 34.22
CA SER A 89 6.59 -0.22 35.33
C SER A 89 6.77 -0.85 36.72
N THR A 90 6.74 -2.17 36.82
CA THR A 90 6.99 -2.93 38.07
C THR A 90 8.42 -3.47 38.19
N LEU A 91 9.29 -3.16 37.21
CA LEU A 91 10.75 -3.36 37.25
C LEU A 91 11.45 -2.10 37.77
#